data_AF-A0A6L3V685-F1
#
_entry.id   AF-A0A6L3V685-F1
#
_cell.length_a   1.000
_cell.length_b   1.000
_cell.length_c   1.000
_cell.angle_alpha   90.00
_cell.angle_beta   90.00
_cell.angle_gamma   90.00
#
_symmetry.space_group_name_H-M   'P 1'
#
loop_
_entity.id
_entity.type
_entity.pdbx_description
1 polymer ?
#
loop_
_entity_poly.entity_id
_entity_poly.type
_entity_poly.pdbx_seq_one_letter_code
_entity_poly.pdbx_strand_id
1 'polypeptide(L)'
;MKKYITILVLGSSILLLFYTVFKLVGNGSFKLAFVSYGLFTVSFIFSITYLFKKKWVPITIQLITLFIVIVLPPLIRTEVNFYLYKDDREEIIRMLANGEIKKEADRYGSKGFYWYYTPPQYIDAVKSDTIRAGMHSKDNFFVYFQSAEQPFMDFVGLQEGFIYSSTGKFPTAKEFDYYSDYKKIDNHWYFVSTDHDRFKKSCLFLCE
;
A
#
# COMPACT_ATOMS: atom_id res chain seq x y z
N MET A 1 -2.83 -5.78 41.94
CA MET A 1 -2.78 -4.63 41.00
C MET A 1 -1.56 -4.62 40.07
N LYS A 2 -0.31 -4.72 40.55
CA LYS A 2 0.90 -4.65 39.70
C LYS A 2 0.92 -5.62 38.50
N LYS A 3 0.58 -6.90 38.72
CA LYS A 3 0.55 -7.94 37.66
C LYS A 3 -0.48 -7.64 36.57
N TYR A 4 -1.61 -7.03 36.92
CA TYR A 4 -2.70 -6.74 35.99
C TYR A 4 -2.37 -5.62 35.00
N ILE A 5 -1.56 -4.64 35.39
CA ILE A 5 -1.18 -3.53 34.50
C ILE A 5 -0.21 -3.98 33.43
N THR A 6 0.78 -4.81 33.77
CA THR A 6 1.69 -5.37 32.76
C THR A 6 0.93 -6.27 31.77
N ILE A 7 -0.04 -7.06 32.25
CA ILE A 7 -0.91 -7.88 31.38
C ILE A 7 -1.77 -6.99 30.48
N LEU A 8 -2.36 -5.92 31.02
CA LEU A 8 -3.16 -4.97 30.27
C LEU A 8 -2.33 -4.30 29.15
N VAL A 9 -1.13 -3.85 29.47
CA VAL A 9 -0.20 -3.22 28.51
C VAL A 9 0.21 -4.19 27.41
N LEU A 10 0.53 -5.43 27.77
CA LEU A 10 0.84 -6.47 26.78
C LEU A 10 -0.35 -6.73 25.87
N GLY A 11 -1.54 -6.93 26.44
CA GLY A 11 -2.77 -7.18 25.69
C GLY A 11 -3.11 -6.02 24.74
N SER A 12 -3.05 -4.78 25.22
CA SER A 12 -3.32 -3.60 24.39
C SER A 12 -2.29 -3.44 23.28
N SER A 13 -1.02 -3.75 23.55
CA SER A 13 0.06 -3.66 22.57
C SER A 13 -0.09 -4.71 21.48
N ILE A 14 -0.37 -5.97 21.86
CA ILE A 14 -0.63 -7.06 20.91
C ILE A 14 -1.84 -6.74 20.04
N LEU A 15 -2.94 -6.25 20.64
CA LEU A 15 -4.13 -5.88 19.89
C LEU A 15 -3.85 -4.76 18.88
N LEU A 16 -3.08 -3.73 19.27
CA LEU A 16 -2.71 -2.66 18.36
C LEU A 16 -1.81 -3.14 17.21
N LEU A 17 -0.83 -4.00 17.51
CA LEU A 17 0.02 -4.62 16.48
C LEU A 17 -0.80 -5.48 15.52
N PHE A 18 -1.73 -6.28 16.06
CA PHE A 18 -2.64 -7.09 15.26
C PHE A 18 -3.49 -6.21 14.33
N TYR A 19 -4.10 -5.14 14.86
CA TYR A 19 -4.83 -4.18 14.04
C TYR A 19 -3.94 -3.55 12.95
N THR A 20 -2.68 -3.23 13.26
CA THR A 20 -1.73 -2.66 12.31
C THR A 20 -1.47 -3.60 11.14
N VAL A 21 -1.31 -4.90 11.41
CA VAL A 21 -1.18 -5.94 10.36
C VAL A 21 -2.46 -6.05 9.53
N PHE A 22 -3.63 -6.07 10.16
CA PHE A 22 -4.91 -6.11 9.43
C PHE A 22 -5.11 -4.91 8.52
N LYS A 23 -4.73 -3.73 8.99
CA LYS A 23 -4.77 -2.50 8.19
C LYS A 23 -3.82 -2.59 6.99
N LEU A 24 -2.62 -3.17 7.16
CA LEU A 24 -1.64 -3.34 6.07
C LEU A 24 -2.16 -4.24 4.94
N VAL A 25 -2.95 -5.26 5.27
CA VAL A 25 -3.55 -6.16 4.26
C VAL A 25 -4.93 -5.70 3.75
N GLY A 26 -5.29 -4.42 3.97
CA GLY A 26 -6.54 -3.85 3.47
C GLY A 26 -7.79 -4.17 4.31
N ASN A 27 -7.67 -4.92 5.41
CA ASN A 27 -8.80 -5.32 6.27
C ASN A 27 -8.99 -4.38 7.48
N GLY A 28 -8.75 -3.08 7.28
CA GLY A 28 -8.86 -2.08 8.33
C GLY A 28 -10.32 -1.78 8.71
N SER A 29 -10.77 -2.24 9.89
CA SER A 29 -12.10 -1.90 10.42
C SER A 29 -12.06 -0.68 11.32
N PHE A 30 -12.93 0.31 11.09
CA PHE A 30 -13.08 1.48 11.97
C PHE A 30 -13.40 1.10 13.42
N LYS A 31 -14.27 0.10 13.63
CA LYS A 31 -14.62 -0.39 14.97
C LYS A 31 -13.40 -0.99 15.67
N LEU A 32 -12.64 -1.82 14.96
CA LEU A 32 -11.42 -2.43 15.50
C LEU A 32 -10.34 -1.37 15.77
N ALA A 33 -10.23 -0.36 14.91
CA ALA A 33 -9.33 0.77 15.11
C ALA A 33 -9.65 1.50 16.42
N PHE A 34 -10.93 1.87 16.61
CA PHE A 34 -11.37 2.59 17.80
C PHE A 34 -11.07 1.82 19.09
N VAL A 35 -11.36 0.51 19.12
CA VAL A 35 -11.08 -0.36 20.27
C VAL A 35 -9.57 -0.49 20.50
N SER A 36 -8.78 -0.72 19.45
CA SER A 36 -7.34 -0.95 19.55
C SER A 36 -6.60 0.31 20.03
N TYR A 37 -6.85 1.47 19.40
CA TYR A 37 -6.24 2.73 19.80
C TYR A 37 -6.77 3.23 21.15
N GLY A 38 -8.05 3.05 21.45
CA GLY A 38 -8.64 3.44 22.73
C GLY A 38 -8.01 2.67 23.90
N LEU A 39 -7.95 1.33 23.81
CA LEU A 39 -7.35 0.49 24.84
C LEU A 39 -5.85 0.76 25.02
N PHE A 40 -5.13 0.97 23.90
CA PHE A 40 -3.72 1.34 23.94
C PHE A 40 -3.51 2.68 24.66
N THR A 41 -4.30 3.70 24.33
CA THR A 41 -4.21 5.04 24.93
C THR A 41 -4.45 5.01 26.43
N VAL A 42 -5.50 4.32 26.89
CA VAL A 42 -5.79 4.16 28.32
C VAL A 42 -4.62 3.46 29.02
N SER A 43 -4.11 2.37 28.44
CA SER A 43 -2.97 1.61 28.98
C SER A 43 -1.67 2.43 29.00
N PHE A 44 -1.49 3.33 28.04
CA PHE A 44 -0.36 4.25 27.98
C PHE A 44 -0.39 5.25 29.14
N ILE A 45 -1.54 5.88 29.41
CA ILE A 45 -1.72 6.80 30.53
C ILE A 45 -1.40 6.11 31.86
N PHE A 46 -1.92 4.90 32.07
CA PHE A 46 -1.59 4.11 33.27
C PHE A 46 -0.09 3.78 33.35
N SER A 47 0.56 3.49 32.23
CA SER A 47 2.01 3.22 32.18
C SER A 47 2.84 4.42 32.61
N ILE A 48 2.45 5.64 32.22
CA ILE A 48 3.08 6.88 32.67
C ILE A 48 2.91 7.06 34.19
N THR A 49 1.72 6.84 34.74
CA THR A 49 1.54 6.95 36.21
C THR A 49 2.41 5.95 36.98
N TYR A 50 2.66 4.78 36.40
CA TYR A 50 3.54 3.76 36.98
C TYR A 50 5.03 4.08 36.84
N LEU A 51 5.40 4.87 35.84
CA LEU A 51 6.76 5.35 35.67
C LEU A 51 7.24 6.14 36.89
N PHE A 52 6.38 7.02 37.45
CA PHE A 52 6.66 7.77 38.68
C PHE A 52 6.89 6.87 39.91
N LYS A 53 6.47 5.60 39.85
CA LYS A 53 6.76 4.56 40.87
C LYS A 53 8.06 3.79 40.60
N LYS A 54 8.94 4.33 39.73
CA LYS A 54 10.20 3.72 39.25
C LYS A 54 9.99 2.35 38.58
N LYS A 55 8.84 2.13 37.95
CA LYS A 55 8.53 0.90 37.20
C LYS A 55 8.48 1.20 35.71
N TRP A 56 9.59 0.89 35.03
CA TRP A 56 9.82 1.27 33.63
C TRP A 56 9.25 0.28 32.62
N VAL A 57 9.11 -1.01 33.00
CA VAL A 57 8.68 -2.07 32.07
C VAL A 57 7.38 -1.74 31.29
N PRO A 58 6.29 -1.25 31.92
CA PRO A 58 5.07 -0.94 31.19
C PRO A 58 5.26 0.14 30.13
N ILE A 59 5.96 1.23 30.46
CA ILE A 59 6.18 2.32 29.50
C ILE A 59 7.13 1.89 28.37
N THR A 60 8.14 1.07 28.67
CA THR A 60 9.06 0.54 27.66
C THR A 60 8.32 -0.28 26.60
N ILE A 61 7.41 -1.17 27.00
CA ILE A 61 6.61 -1.98 26.06
C ILE A 61 5.77 -1.09 25.15
N GLN A 62 5.12 -0.07 25.73
CA GLN A 62 4.29 0.85 24.95
C GLN A 62 5.11 1.68 23.96
N LEU A 63 6.29 2.18 24.36
CA LEU A 63 7.17 2.95 23.49
C LEU A 63 7.71 2.11 22.32
N ILE A 64 8.11 0.86 22.58
CA ILE A 64 8.51 -0.09 21.53
C ILE A 64 7.34 -0.35 20.57
N THR A 65 6.15 -0.58 21.11
CA THR A 65 4.96 -0.82 20.30
C THR A 65 4.63 0.39 19.43
N LEU A 66 4.67 1.59 19.99
CA LEU A 66 4.45 2.84 19.27
C LEU A 66 5.48 3.03 18.16
N PHE A 67 6.75 2.75 18.45
CA PHE A 67 7.82 2.79 17.46
C PHE A 67 7.53 1.83 16.30
N ILE A 68 7.17 0.57 16.57
CA ILE A 68 6.82 -0.41 15.53
C ILE A 68 5.63 0.08 14.69
N VAL A 69 4.55 0.52 15.34
CA VAL A 69 3.31 0.93 14.67
C VAL A 69 3.49 2.17 13.80
N ILE A 70 4.39 3.09 14.16
CA ILE A 70 4.65 4.31 13.40
C ILE A 70 5.68 4.07 12.30
N VAL A 71 6.77 3.36 12.60
CA VAL A 71 7.94 3.26 11.71
C VAL A 71 7.78 2.12 10.71
N LEU A 72 7.26 0.97 11.12
CA LEU A 72 7.25 -0.22 10.26
C LEU A 72 6.28 -0.11 9.08
N PRO A 73 5.00 0.32 9.24
CA PRO A 73 4.04 0.30 8.14
C PRO A 73 4.48 1.11 6.91
N PRO A 74 5.00 2.34 7.02
CA PRO A 74 5.50 3.07 5.85
C PRO A 74 6.61 2.34 5.08
N LEU A 75 7.44 1.54 5.75
CA LEU A 75 8.58 0.84 5.15
C LEU A 75 8.15 -0.38 4.32
N ILE A 76 7.16 -1.13 4.80
CA ILE A 76 6.76 -2.43 4.21
C ILE A 76 5.43 -2.40 3.45
N ARG A 77 4.61 -1.34 3.59
CA ARG A 77 3.26 -1.28 2.99
C ARG A 77 3.27 -1.53 1.48
N THR A 78 4.30 -1.04 0.78
CA THR A 78 4.41 -1.16 -0.67
C THR A 78 4.65 -2.61 -1.06
N GLU A 79 5.54 -3.31 -0.37
CA GLU A 79 5.84 -4.72 -0.62
C GLU A 79 4.63 -5.58 -0.28
N VAL A 80 4.01 -5.36 0.89
CA VAL A 80 2.79 -6.07 1.29
C VAL A 80 1.69 -5.87 0.23
N ASN A 81 1.44 -4.65 -0.22
CA ASN A 81 0.45 -4.37 -1.25
C ASN A 81 0.82 -5.01 -2.60
N PHE A 82 2.10 -5.04 -2.96
CA PHE A 82 2.56 -5.68 -4.18
C PHE A 82 2.23 -7.17 -4.16
N TYR A 83 2.74 -7.89 -3.16
CA TYR A 83 2.60 -9.36 -3.08
C TYR A 83 1.18 -9.81 -2.76
N LEU A 84 0.41 -9.04 -2.01
CA LEU A 84 -0.98 -9.39 -1.69
C LEU A 84 -1.88 -9.43 -2.94
N TYR A 85 -1.63 -8.54 -3.90
CA TYR A 85 -2.47 -8.40 -5.10
C TYR A 85 -1.74 -8.80 -6.39
N LYS A 86 -0.55 -9.41 -6.29
CA LYS A 86 0.27 -9.72 -7.46
C LYS A 86 -0.48 -10.64 -8.43
N ASP A 87 -1.02 -11.74 -7.92
CA ASP A 87 -1.71 -12.76 -8.74
C ASP A 87 -2.94 -12.17 -9.47
N ASP A 88 -3.73 -11.35 -8.78
CA ASP A 88 -4.88 -10.64 -9.38
C ASP A 88 -4.45 -9.69 -10.50
N ARG A 89 -3.32 -8.98 -10.31
CA ARG A 89 -2.79 -8.05 -11.32
C ARG A 89 -2.21 -8.81 -12.52
N GLU A 90 -1.56 -9.95 -12.30
CA GLU A 90 -1.09 -10.83 -13.36
C GLU A 90 -2.26 -11.40 -14.18
N GLU A 91 -3.37 -11.74 -13.53
CA GLU A 91 -4.58 -12.16 -14.21
C GLU A 91 -5.21 -11.01 -15.01
N ILE A 92 -5.25 -9.79 -14.47
CA ILE A 92 -5.67 -8.60 -15.23
C ILE A 92 -4.78 -8.39 -16.47
N ILE A 93 -3.46 -8.53 -16.33
CA ILE A 93 -2.51 -8.43 -17.44
C ILE A 93 -2.84 -9.46 -18.54
N ARG A 94 -3.12 -10.71 -18.15
CA ARG A 94 -3.54 -11.77 -19.09
C ARG A 94 -4.82 -11.37 -19.82
N MET A 95 -5.84 -10.91 -19.08
CA MET A 95 -7.12 -10.47 -19.64
C MET A 95 -6.96 -9.27 -20.60
N LEU A 96 -6.09 -8.30 -20.27
CA LEU A 96 -5.77 -7.17 -21.15
C LEU A 96 -5.11 -7.63 -22.44
N ALA A 97 -4.10 -8.50 -22.35
CA ALA A 97 -3.40 -9.04 -23.52
C ALA A 97 -4.33 -9.83 -24.46
N ASN A 98 -5.32 -10.52 -23.89
CA ASN A 98 -6.33 -11.25 -24.64
C ASN A 98 -7.49 -10.39 -25.16
N GLY A 99 -7.57 -9.12 -24.76
CA GLY A 99 -8.68 -8.23 -25.13
C GLY A 99 -10.01 -8.55 -24.43
N GLU A 100 -9.95 -9.25 -23.29
CA GLU A 100 -11.13 -9.63 -22.48
C GLU A 100 -11.69 -8.44 -21.68
N ILE A 101 -10.87 -7.40 -21.43
CA ILE A 101 -11.28 -6.20 -20.70
C ILE A 101 -11.76 -5.12 -21.67
N LYS A 102 -12.97 -4.60 -21.40
CA LYS A 102 -13.56 -3.53 -22.19
C LYS A 102 -12.77 -2.23 -22.04
N LYS A 103 -12.35 -1.69 -23.18
CA LYS A 103 -11.74 -0.36 -23.30
C LYS A 103 -12.78 0.74 -23.11
N GLU A 104 -12.42 1.79 -22.38
CA GLU A 104 -13.24 2.99 -22.23
C GLU A 104 -13.26 3.80 -23.53
N ALA A 105 -14.34 4.57 -23.74
CA ALA A 105 -14.42 5.48 -24.88
C ALA A 105 -13.32 6.55 -24.80
N ASP A 106 -12.48 6.62 -25.82
CA ASP A 106 -11.38 7.59 -25.91
C ASP A 106 -11.94 8.99 -26.23
N ARG A 107 -12.36 9.72 -25.19
CA ARG A 107 -12.96 11.05 -25.33
C ARG A 107 -11.95 12.17 -25.62
N TYR A 108 -10.65 11.92 -25.43
CA TYR A 108 -9.62 12.97 -25.45
C TYR A 108 -8.47 12.69 -26.43
N GLY A 109 -8.50 11.56 -27.14
CA GLY A 109 -7.47 11.16 -28.10
C GLY A 109 -6.27 10.51 -27.42
N SER A 110 -5.79 9.41 -28.00
CA SER A 110 -4.76 8.57 -27.40
C SER A 110 -3.38 9.21 -27.37
N LYS A 111 -2.91 9.58 -26.17
CA LYS A 111 -1.52 10.00 -25.89
C LYS A 111 -0.62 8.81 -25.52
N GLY A 112 -0.68 7.73 -26.31
CA GLY A 112 0.16 6.54 -26.10
C GLY A 112 -0.33 5.54 -25.03
N PHE A 113 -1.46 5.81 -24.37
CA PHE A 113 -2.11 4.87 -23.45
C PHE A 113 -3.65 4.96 -23.55
N TYR A 114 -4.33 3.96 -23.01
CA TYR A 114 -5.78 3.84 -22.98
C TYR A 114 -6.27 3.45 -21.58
N TRP A 115 -7.53 3.78 -21.31
CA TRP A 115 -8.23 3.39 -20.10
C TRP A 115 -9.10 2.15 -20.39
N TYR A 116 -9.09 1.20 -19.46
CA TYR A 116 -9.86 -0.04 -19.50
C TYR A 116 -10.68 -0.16 -18.23
N TYR A 117 -11.91 -0.66 -18.31
CA TYR A 117 -12.75 -0.81 -17.12
C TYR A 117 -12.21 -1.91 -16.21
N THR A 118 -12.04 -1.61 -14.93
CA THR A 118 -11.63 -2.60 -13.93
C THR A 118 -12.74 -3.62 -13.73
N PRO A 119 -12.48 -4.94 -13.87
CA PRO A 119 -13.44 -5.95 -13.50
C PRO A 119 -13.78 -5.84 -12.01
N PRO A 120 -15.06 -5.88 -11.59
CA PRO A 120 -15.45 -5.56 -10.21
C PRO A 120 -14.75 -6.41 -9.15
N GLN A 121 -14.44 -7.67 -9.44
CA GLN A 121 -13.74 -8.58 -8.53
C GLN A 121 -12.29 -8.17 -8.24
N TYR A 122 -11.67 -7.33 -9.07
CA TYR A 122 -10.28 -6.90 -8.92
C TYR A 122 -10.15 -5.43 -8.50
N ILE A 123 -11.23 -4.80 -8.03
CA ILE A 123 -11.20 -3.39 -7.60
C ILE A 123 -10.15 -3.11 -6.53
N ASP A 124 -9.88 -4.08 -5.66
CA ASP A 124 -8.88 -3.95 -4.62
C ASP A 124 -7.44 -4.02 -5.14
N ALA A 125 -7.19 -4.75 -6.22
CA ALA A 125 -5.87 -4.85 -6.84
C ALA A 125 -5.51 -3.59 -7.65
N VAL A 126 -6.52 -2.92 -8.23
CA VAL A 126 -6.37 -1.73 -9.08
C VAL A 126 -6.57 -0.41 -8.31
N LYS A 127 -7.41 -0.41 -7.27
CA LYS A 127 -7.85 0.76 -6.48
C LYS A 127 -8.48 1.90 -7.30
N SER A 128 -8.98 1.58 -8.50
CA SER A 128 -9.60 2.51 -9.45
C SER A 128 -10.59 1.76 -10.34
N ASP A 129 -11.66 2.44 -10.76
CA ASP A 129 -12.65 1.90 -11.71
C ASP A 129 -12.08 1.70 -13.13
N THR A 130 -10.91 2.28 -13.39
CA THR A 130 -10.19 2.14 -14.65
C THR A 130 -8.73 1.76 -14.45
N ILE A 131 -8.21 1.01 -15.42
CA ILE A 131 -6.81 0.60 -15.55
C ILE A 131 -6.19 1.38 -16.70
N ARG A 132 -5.01 1.96 -16.47
CA ARG A 132 -4.22 2.64 -17.51
C ARG A 132 -3.29 1.63 -18.15
N ALA A 133 -3.39 1.43 -19.47
CA ALA A 133 -2.52 0.53 -20.21
C ALA A 133 -2.07 1.09 -21.56
N GLY A 134 -0.79 0.92 -21.89
CA GLY A 134 -0.17 1.29 -23.16
C GLY A 134 0.05 0.02 -23.99
N MET A 135 -0.91 -0.33 -24.84
CA MET A 135 -0.88 -1.55 -25.65
C MET A 135 -0.27 -1.26 -27.03
N HIS A 136 1.07 -1.29 -27.13
CA HIS A 136 1.77 -1.04 -28.41
C HIS A 136 1.77 -2.26 -29.32
N SER A 137 1.88 -3.46 -28.74
CA SER A 137 1.69 -4.76 -29.42
C SER A 137 1.33 -5.85 -28.39
N LYS A 138 1.11 -7.09 -28.84
CA LYS A 138 0.89 -8.23 -27.92
C LYS A 138 2.08 -8.50 -26.99
N ASP A 139 3.30 -8.23 -27.46
CA ASP A 139 4.54 -8.54 -26.73
C ASP A 139 5.18 -7.29 -26.11
N ASN A 140 4.70 -6.10 -26.47
CA ASN A 140 5.16 -4.82 -25.92
C ASN A 140 3.98 -4.01 -25.41
N PHE A 141 3.74 -4.09 -24.11
CA PHE A 141 2.71 -3.32 -23.43
C PHE A 141 3.08 -3.02 -21.97
N PHE A 142 2.43 -1.98 -21.45
CA PHE A 142 2.64 -1.49 -20.10
C PHE A 142 1.30 -1.31 -19.40
N VAL A 143 1.23 -1.62 -18.11
CA VAL A 143 0.00 -1.51 -17.31
C VAL A 143 0.32 -0.86 -15.97
N TYR A 144 -0.47 0.12 -15.56
CA TYR A 144 -0.34 0.78 -14.27
C TYR A 144 -1.45 0.36 -13.32
N PHE A 145 -1.04 0.01 -12.09
CA PHE A 145 -1.92 -0.34 -10.99
C PHE A 145 -1.69 0.65 -9.85
N GLN A 146 -2.75 1.31 -9.38
CA GLN A 146 -2.65 2.22 -8.25
C GLN A 146 -2.52 1.42 -6.94
N SER A 147 -1.58 1.82 -6.08
CA SER A 147 -1.36 1.15 -4.78
C SER A 147 -1.84 1.98 -3.60
N ALA A 148 -1.84 3.31 -3.73
CA ALA A 148 -2.35 4.21 -2.70
C ALA A 148 -3.85 4.45 -2.86
N GLU A 149 -4.60 4.41 -1.77
CA GLU A 149 -5.96 4.96 -1.73
C GLU A 149 -5.91 6.42 -2.21
N GLN A 150 -6.83 6.79 -3.10
CA GLN A 150 -6.97 8.18 -3.53
C GLN A 150 -7.19 9.05 -2.28
N PRO A 151 -6.46 10.17 -2.13
CA PRO A 151 -6.66 11.04 -0.99
C PRO A 151 -8.12 11.55 -0.97
N PHE A 152 -8.66 11.69 0.23
CA PHE A 152 -9.96 12.31 0.47
C PHE A 152 -9.96 13.75 -0.06
N MET A 153 -10.98 14.14 -0.83
CA MET A 153 -11.21 15.48 -1.45
C MET A 153 -10.36 15.84 -2.69
N ASP A 154 -10.28 14.99 -3.71
CA ASP A 154 -9.88 15.33 -5.09
C ASP A 154 -8.57 16.14 -5.27
N PHE A 155 -7.69 16.18 -4.27
CA PHE A 155 -6.32 16.66 -4.45
C PHE A 155 -5.67 15.75 -5.49
N VAL A 156 -5.03 16.33 -6.52
CA VAL A 156 -4.29 15.60 -7.56
C VAL A 156 -3.51 14.49 -6.87
N GLY A 157 -4.04 13.26 -6.97
CA GLY A 157 -3.69 12.20 -6.05
C GLY A 157 -2.23 11.87 -6.19
N LEU A 158 -1.61 11.45 -5.08
CA LEU A 158 -0.32 10.78 -5.13
C LEU A 158 -0.40 9.66 -6.18
N GLN A 159 0.34 9.80 -7.30
CA GLN A 159 0.44 8.72 -8.28
C GLN A 159 1.49 7.74 -7.78
N GLU A 160 1.07 6.92 -6.83
CA GLU A 160 1.83 5.82 -6.24
C GLU A 160 1.22 4.50 -6.69
N GLY A 161 2.04 3.62 -7.24
CA GLY A 161 1.57 2.38 -7.81
C GLY A 161 2.67 1.50 -8.39
N PHE A 162 2.24 0.56 -9.21
CA PHE A 162 3.10 -0.40 -9.88
C PHE A 162 2.90 -0.31 -11.38
N ILE A 163 4.00 -0.36 -12.12
CA ILE A 163 4.02 -0.50 -13.57
C ILE A 163 4.49 -1.91 -13.90
N TYR A 164 3.68 -2.63 -14.66
CA TYR A 164 4.08 -3.84 -15.35
C TYR A 164 4.62 -3.52 -16.74
N SER A 165 5.69 -4.19 -17.15
CA SER A 165 6.25 -4.15 -18.49
C SER A 165 6.36 -5.56 -19.06
N SER A 166 5.71 -5.84 -20.19
CA SER A 166 5.79 -7.15 -20.85
C SER A 166 7.21 -7.49 -21.34
N THR A 167 8.03 -6.47 -21.60
CA THR A 167 9.42 -6.63 -22.09
C THR A 167 10.45 -6.72 -20.96
N GLY A 168 10.02 -6.55 -19.71
CA GLY A 168 10.91 -6.46 -18.56
C GLY A 168 11.73 -5.18 -18.50
N LYS A 169 11.56 -4.22 -19.43
CA LYS A 169 12.22 -2.90 -19.42
C LYS A 169 11.24 -1.81 -19.00
N PHE A 170 11.68 -0.87 -18.16
CA PHE A 170 10.85 0.26 -17.77
C PHE A 170 10.45 1.11 -18.99
N PRO A 171 9.18 1.54 -19.13
CA PRO A 171 8.74 2.32 -20.28
C PRO A 171 9.42 3.69 -20.32
N THR A 172 9.69 4.17 -21.54
CA THR A 172 10.01 5.58 -21.74
C THR A 172 8.77 6.45 -21.57
N ALA A 173 8.97 7.73 -21.30
CA ALA A 173 7.86 8.69 -21.19
C ALA A 173 6.99 8.77 -22.46
N LYS A 174 7.55 8.47 -23.64
CA LYS A 174 6.77 8.43 -24.89
C LYS A 174 5.85 7.21 -24.96
N GLU A 175 6.24 6.10 -24.34
CA GLU A 175 5.51 4.83 -24.39
C GLU A 175 4.39 4.76 -23.35
N PHE A 176 4.53 5.46 -22.23
CA PHE A 176 3.57 5.32 -21.13
C PHE A 176 3.31 6.60 -20.31
N ASP A 177 3.77 7.76 -20.81
CA ASP A 177 3.53 9.10 -20.25
C ASP A 177 3.68 9.12 -18.72
N TYR A 178 4.86 8.67 -18.28
CA TYR A 178 5.32 8.63 -16.89
C TYR A 178 6.75 9.17 -16.80
N TYR A 179 6.99 10.07 -15.84
CA TYR A 179 8.25 10.83 -15.72
C TYR A 179 8.89 10.76 -14.32
N SER A 180 8.35 9.95 -13.40
CA SER A 180 8.86 9.90 -12.02
C SER A 180 9.88 8.77 -11.83
N ASP A 181 10.62 8.84 -10.73
CA ASP A 181 11.55 7.79 -10.32
C ASP A 181 10.84 6.44 -10.16
N TYR A 182 11.59 5.37 -10.39
CA TYR A 182 11.12 4.00 -10.28
C TYR A 182 12.11 3.12 -9.51
N LYS A 183 11.59 2.12 -8.81
CA LYS A 183 12.36 1.02 -8.22
C LYS A 183 11.89 -0.28 -8.84
N LYS A 184 12.80 -1.18 -9.18
CA LYS A 184 12.42 -2.51 -9.66
C LYS A 184 12.05 -3.36 -8.45
N ILE A 185 10.85 -3.95 -8.45
CA ILE A 185 10.37 -4.80 -7.33
C ILE A 185 10.33 -6.29 -7.72
N ASP A 186 10.24 -6.57 -9.02
CA ASP A 186 10.32 -7.92 -9.60
C ASP A 186 10.72 -7.80 -11.08
N ASN A 187 10.95 -8.91 -11.77
CA ASN A 187 11.48 -8.96 -13.13
C ASN A 187 10.79 -8.00 -14.12
N HIS A 188 9.46 -7.95 -14.07
CA HIS A 188 8.62 -7.14 -14.98
C HIS A 188 7.90 -6.00 -14.26
N TRP A 189 8.17 -5.81 -12.97
CA TRP A 189 7.39 -4.96 -12.09
C TRP A 189 8.23 -3.85 -11.49
N TYR A 190 7.65 -2.65 -11.50
CA TYR A 190 8.31 -1.44 -11.07
C TYR A 190 7.40 -0.67 -10.12
N PHE A 191 7.90 -0.34 -8.93
CA PHE A 191 7.23 0.60 -8.05
C PHE A 191 7.53 2.02 -8.46
N VAL A 192 6.51 2.86 -8.54
CA VAL A 192 6.62 4.26 -8.94
C VAL A 192 5.83 5.16 -8.00
N SER A 193 6.32 6.37 -7.77
CA SER A 193 5.63 7.36 -6.95
C SER A 193 6.01 8.78 -7.34
N THR A 194 5.04 9.68 -7.36
CA THR A 194 5.29 11.13 -7.55
C THR A 194 5.77 11.84 -6.28
N ASP A 195 5.74 11.18 -5.12
CA ASP A 195 6.23 11.74 -3.85
C ASP A 195 7.61 11.17 -3.53
N HIS A 196 8.62 12.03 -3.63
CA HIS A 196 10.03 11.67 -3.44
C HIS A 196 10.34 11.11 -2.06
N ASP A 197 9.73 11.67 -1.01
CA ASP A 197 10.02 11.26 0.37
C ASP A 197 9.39 9.92 0.69
N ARG A 198 8.17 9.68 0.19
CA ARG A 198 7.55 8.35 0.25
C ARG A 198 8.34 7.36 -0.57
N PHE A 199 8.67 7.69 -1.81
CA PHE A 199 9.42 6.82 -2.71
C PHE A 199 10.74 6.33 -2.10
N LYS A 200 11.52 7.24 -1.48
CA LYS A 200 12.77 6.90 -0.79
C LYS A 200 12.57 5.93 0.35
N LYS A 201 11.53 6.11 1.16
CA LYS A 201 11.25 5.30 2.37
C LYS A 201 10.50 4.00 2.06
N SER A 202 9.81 3.93 0.93
CA SER A 202 9.06 2.77 0.49
C SER A 202 9.96 1.68 -0.08
N CYS A 203 9.51 0.43 0.04
CA CYS A 203 10.14 -0.74 -0.55
C CYS A 203 11.61 -0.88 -0.10
N LEU A 204 11.78 -1.10 1.21
CA LEU A 204 13.09 -1.09 1.85
C LEU A 204 13.88 -2.39 1.60
N PHE A 205 13.18 -3.53 1.43
CA PHE A 205 13.81 -4.85 1.49
C PHE A 205 13.91 -5.54 0.13
N LEU A 206 12.94 -5.31 -0.77
CA LEU A 206 12.73 -6.11 -1.97
C LEU A 206 12.85 -5.31 -3.27
N CYS A 207 13.14 -4.01 -3.19
CA CYS A 207 13.35 -3.18 -4.35
C CYS A 207 14.83 -2.91 -4.64
N GLU A 208 15.17 -2.92 -5.93
CA GLU A 208 16.45 -2.50 -6.50
C GLU A 208 16.33 -1.14 -7.21
#